data_AF-A0A955FAE9-F1
#
_entry.id   AF-A0A955FAE9-F1
#
_cell.length_a   1.000
_cell.length_b   1.000
_cell.length_c   1.000
_cell.angle_alpha   90.00
_cell.angle_beta   90.00
_cell.angle_gamma   90.00
#
_symmetry.space_group_name_H-M   'P 1'
#
loop_
_entity.id
_entity.type
_entity.pdbx_description
1 polymer ?
#
loop_
_entity_poly.entity_id
_entity_poly.type
_entity_poly.pdbx_seq_one_letter_code
_entity_poly.pdbx_strand_id
1 'polypeptide(L)'
;MTYSSSLAMSRQQYGSRHRNAVTFRASERTLGPISNTIILIVLACLLGLLYLTQVTKTNAYGYTINDLKTKQSQLASQHDELEVASARLQSLDRVKNSTVASSMVKTSPTDTVN
;
A
#
# COMPACT_ATOMS: atom_id res chain seq x y z
N MET A 1 10.19 -38.08 80.43
CA MET A 1 10.30 -38.93 79.22
C MET A 1 9.33 -38.39 78.19
N THR A 2 9.88 -38.04 77.04
CA THR A 2 9.28 -37.35 75.90
C THR A 2 8.50 -38.33 75.04
N TYR A 3 7.29 -38.00 74.59
CA TYR A 3 6.74 -38.53 73.34
C TYR A 3 5.86 -37.49 72.65
N SER A 4 6.48 -36.77 71.72
CA SER A 4 5.80 -36.20 70.56
C SER A 4 5.29 -37.35 69.69
N SER A 5 4.01 -37.35 69.34
CA SER A 5 3.53 -38.16 68.21
C SER A 5 2.71 -37.28 67.28
N SER A 6 3.21 -37.24 66.06
CA SER A 6 2.78 -36.47 64.91
C SER A 6 1.37 -36.83 64.43
N LEU A 7 0.48 -35.85 64.37
CA LEU A 7 -0.70 -35.92 63.51
C LEU A 7 -0.27 -35.64 62.07
N ALA A 8 0.38 -36.62 61.44
CA ALA A 8 0.45 -36.68 59.99
C ALA A 8 -0.94 -37.14 59.52
N MET A 9 -1.84 -36.18 59.31
CA MET A 9 -3.16 -36.41 58.75
C MET A 9 -2.95 -36.86 57.29
N SER A 10 -2.85 -38.17 57.09
CA SER A 10 -2.78 -38.76 55.76
C SER A 10 -4.05 -38.34 55.03
N ARG A 11 -3.89 -37.49 54.02
CA ARG A 11 -4.92 -37.22 53.02
C ARG A 11 -5.04 -38.44 52.12
N GLN A 12 -5.28 -39.61 52.70
CA GLN A 12 -5.73 -40.79 51.98
C GLN A 12 -7.17 -40.50 51.61
N GLN A 13 -7.34 -39.88 50.44
CA GLN A 13 -8.56 -39.97 49.68
C GLN A 13 -8.84 -41.46 49.48
N TYR A 14 -9.70 -42.00 50.34
CA TYR A 14 -10.31 -43.29 50.13
C TYR A 14 -11.16 -43.18 48.86
N GLY A 15 -10.55 -43.52 47.72
CA GLY A 15 -11.28 -43.98 46.56
C GLY A 15 -12.03 -45.25 46.99
N SER A 16 -13.26 -45.06 47.46
CA SER A 16 -14.17 -46.12 47.85
C SER A 16 -14.28 -47.12 46.70
N ARG A 17 -13.75 -48.33 46.90
CA ARG A 17 -13.98 -49.45 45.97
C ARG A 17 -15.48 -49.69 45.85
N HIS A 18 -15.94 -50.05 44.65
CA HIS A 18 -17.34 -50.33 44.28
C HIS A 18 -18.26 -49.12 44.04
N ARG A 19 -17.74 -47.91 43.81
CA ARG A 19 -18.55 -46.80 43.27
C ARG A 19 -18.22 -46.60 41.78
N ASN A 20 -19.22 -46.80 40.93
CA ASN A 20 -19.13 -46.50 39.50
C ASN A 20 -19.22 -44.97 39.35
N ALA A 21 -18.06 -44.30 39.37
CA ALA A 21 -17.99 -42.86 39.17
C ALA A 21 -18.11 -42.57 37.67
N VAL A 22 -19.32 -42.28 37.22
CA VAL A 22 -19.56 -41.79 35.85
C VAL A 22 -19.07 -40.35 35.76
N THR A 23 -17.84 -40.15 35.30
CA THR A 23 -17.37 -38.80 34.97
C THR A 23 -18.01 -38.37 33.65
N PHE A 24 -18.94 -37.42 33.70
CA PHE A 24 -19.38 -36.71 32.50
C PHE A 24 -18.23 -35.83 32.04
N ARG A 25 -17.35 -36.35 31.18
CA ARG A 25 -16.47 -35.48 30.41
C ARG A 25 -17.37 -34.73 29.44
N ALA A 26 -17.45 -33.41 29.59
CA ALA A 26 -17.96 -32.57 28.52
C ALA A 26 -17.12 -32.92 27.30
N SER A 27 -17.74 -33.56 26.30
CA SER A 27 -17.06 -33.87 25.05
C SER A 27 -16.67 -32.53 24.45
N GLU A 28 -15.40 -32.16 24.61
CA GLU A 28 -14.85 -31.01 23.89
C GLU A 28 -15.13 -31.31 22.43
N ARG A 29 -15.95 -30.49 21.78
CA ARG A 29 -16.20 -30.58 20.34
C ARG A 29 -14.90 -30.20 19.62
N THR A 30 -13.94 -31.09 19.65
CA THR A 30 -12.72 -30.98 18.88
C THR A 30 -13.12 -31.26 17.44
N LEU A 31 -12.81 -30.31 16.56
CA LEU A 31 -12.93 -30.52 15.14
C LEU A 31 -12.11 -31.77 14.79
N GLY A 32 -12.76 -32.76 14.16
CA GLY A 32 -12.10 -34.00 13.78
C GLY A 32 -10.93 -33.75 12.82
N PRO A 33 -9.96 -34.67 12.73
CA PRO A 33 -8.76 -34.50 11.92
C PRO A 33 -9.07 -34.10 10.47
N ILE A 34 -10.13 -34.67 9.87
CA ILE A 34 -10.61 -34.33 8.53
C ILE A 34 -11.07 -32.88 8.41
N SER A 35 -11.84 -32.39 9.40
CA SER A 35 -12.31 -31.01 9.42
C SER A 35 -11.15 -30.02 9.54
N ASN A 36 -10.12 -30.35 10.32
CA ASN A 36 -8.93 -29.50 10.45
C ASN A 36 -8.18 -29.40 9.11
N THR A 37 -8.01 -30.51 8.39
CA THR A 37 -7.34 -30.51 7.07
C THR A 37 -8.10 -29.67 6.04
N ILE A 38 -9.43 -29.79 6.01
CA ILE A 38 -10.29 -28.99 5.11
C ILE A 38 -10.15 -27.50 5.42
N ILE A 39 -10.17 -27.14 6.71
CA ILE A 39 -9.98 -25.75 7.15
C ILE A 39 -8.62 -25.22 6.68
N LEU A 40 -7.54 -26.00 6.83
CA LEU A 40 -6.21 -25.59 6.36
C LEU A 40 -6.15 -25.38 4.84
N ILE A 41 -6.80 -26.25 4.06
CA ILE A 41 -6.86 -26.10 2.60
C ILE A 41 -7.62 -24.84 2.21
N VAL A 42 -8.76 -24.58 2.85
CA VAL A 42 -9.56 -23.36 2.63
C VAL A 42 -8.75 -22.12 3.00
N LEU A 43 -8.03 -22.15 4.11
CA LEU A 43 -7.20 -21.03 4.57
C LEU A 43 -6.05 -20.74 3.60
N ALA A 44 -5.37 -21.78 3.10
CA ALA A 44 -4.36 -21.64 2.05
C ALA A 44 -4.94 -21.05 0.76
N CYS A 45 -6.14 -21.49 0.37
CA CYS A 45 -6.83 -20.96 -0.80
C CYS A 45 -7.20 -19.48 -0.64
N LEU A 46 -7.74 -19.09 0.53
CA LEU A 46 -8.07 -17.71 0.86
C LEU A 46 -6.82 -16.81 0.84
N LEU A 47 -5.69 -17.28 1.39
CA LEU A 47 -4.42 -16.56 1.32
C LEU A 47 -3.95 -16.38 -0.13
N GLY A 48 -4.07 -17.42 -0.97
CA GLY A 48 -3.74 -17.36 -2.40
C GLY A 48 -4.62 -16.36 -3.17
N LEU A 49 -5.93 -16.35 -2.92
CA LEU A 49 -6.86 -15.41 -3.54
C LEU A 49 -6.62 -13.97 -3.08
N LEU A 50 -6.30 -13.77 -1.80
CA LEU A 50 -5.95 -12.47 -1.26
C LEU A 50 -4.65 -11.95 -1.87
N TYR A 51 -3.64 -12.82 -2.04
CA TYR A 51 -2.40 -12.48 -2.73
C TYR A 51 -2.66 -12.09 -4.19
N LEU A 52 -3.46 -12.86 -4.92
CA LEU A 52 -3.81 -12.54 -6.29
C LEU A 52 -4.54 -11.19 -6.40
N THR A 53 -5.42 -10.88 -5.45
CA THR A 53 -6.13 -9.59 -5.39
C THR A 53 -5.16 -8.43 -5.16
N GLN A 54 -4.16 -8.60 -4.29
CA GLN A 54 -3.11 -7.59 -4.11
C GLN A 54 -2.30 -7.40 -5.38
N VAL A 55 -1.92 -8.47 -6.06
CA VAL A 55 -1.19 -8.41 -7.33
C VAL A 55 -2.02 -7.70 -8.40
N THR A 56 -3.31 -8.01 -8.58
CA THR A 56 -4.17 -7.35 -9.58
C THR A 56 -4.37 -5.86 -9.27
N LYS A 57 -4.56 -5.50 -8.00
CA LYS A 57 -4.68 -4.08 -7.59
C LYS A 57 -3.37 -3.32 -7.80
N THR A 58 -2.24 -3.88 -7.41
CA THR A 58 -0.91 -3.28 -7.62
C THR A 58 -0.61 -3.07 -9.10
N ASN A 59 -1.00 -4.02 -9.96
CA ASN A 59 -0.87 -3.86 -11.42
C ASN A 59 -1.73 -2.68 -11.94
N ALA A 60 -2.98 -2.56 -11.51
CA ALA A 60 -3.86 -1.46 -11.93
C ALA A 60 -3.38 -0.07 -11.43
N TYR A 61 -2.86 0.00 -10.20
CA TYR A 61 -2.25 1.22 -9.66
C TYR A 61 -0.95 1.58 -10.36
N GLY A 62 -0.16 0.58 -10.80
CA GLY A 62 1.06 0.82 -11.58
C GLY A 62 0.80 1.54 -12.90
N TYR A 63 -0.23 1.15 -13.65
CA TYR A 63 -0.57 1.81 -14.91
C TYR A 63 -1.06 3.24 -14.71
N THR A 64 -1.92 3.48 -13.72
CA THR A 64 -2.43 4.83 -13.42
C THR A 64 -1.32 5.76 -12.92
N ILE A 65 -0.39 5.27 -12.11
CA ILE A 65 0.77 6.05 -11.65
C ILE A 65 1.69 6.41 -12.83
N ASN A 66 1.96 5.47 -13.73
CA ASN A 66 2.81 5.74 -14.90
C ASN A 66 2.16 6.75 -15.86
N ASP A 67 0.86 6.66 -16.09
CA ASP A 67 0.12 7.62 -16.92
C ASP A 67 0.15 9.03 -16.29
N LEU A 68 -0.12 9.12 -14.98
CA LEU A 68 -0.04 10.39 -14.26
C LEU A 68 1.38 10.99 -14.27
N LYS A 69 2.42 10.17 -14.09
CA LYS A 69 3.81 10.60 -14.15
C LYS A 69 4.21 11.08 -15.55
N THR A 70 3.71 10.40 -16.59
CA THR A 70 3.93 10.81 -17.99
C THR A 70 3.27 12.16 -18.26
N LYS A 71 2.01 12.33 -17.85
CA LYS A 71 1.28 13.60 -17.98
C LYS A 71 1.96 14.73 -17.20
N GLN A 72 2.43 14.45 -15.99
CA GLN A 72 3.17 15.41 -15.19
C GLN A 72 4.45 15.86 -15.91
N SER A 73 5.23 14.92 -16.46
CA SER A 73 6.44 15.23 -17.21
C SER A 73 6.16 16.05 -18.47
N GLN A 74 5.08 15.74 -19.18
CA GLN A 74 4.65 16.50 -20.36
C GLN A 74 4.24 17.93 -19.99
N LEU A 75 3.44 18.09 -18.93
CA LEU A 75 3.01 19.40 -18.44
C LEU A 75 4.18 20.25 -17.94
N ALA A 76 5.16 19.64 -17.27
CA ALA A 76 6.38 20.33 -16.85
C ALA A 76 7.18 20.85 -18.07
N SER A 77 7.37 20.01 -19.08
CA SER A 77 8.05 20.42 -20.33
C SER A 77 7.32 21.57 -21.02
N GLN A 78 5.98 21.50 -21.11
CA GLN A 78 5.18 22.57 -21.72
C GLN A 78 5.24 23.87 -20.93
N HIS A 79 5.28 23.79 -19.60
CA HIS A 79 5.43 24.96 -18.74
C HIS A 79 6.77 25.64 -18.99
N ASP A 80 7.87 24.88 -19.02
CA ASP A 80 9.21 25.41 -19.26
C ASP A 80 9.32 26.04 -20.66
N GLU A 81 8.72 25.42 -21.68
CA GLU A 81 8.63 25.98 -23.03
C GLU A 81 7.85 27.30 -23.07
N LEU A 82 6.70 27.36 -22.40
CA LEU A 82 5.88 28.56 -22.29
C LEU A 82 6.61 29.67 -21.53
N GLU A 83 7.33 29.34 -20.47
CA GLU A 83 8.13 30.29 -19.70
C GLU A 83 9.21 30.92 -20.59
N VAL A 84 9.96 30.11 -21.33
CA VAL A 84 10.96 30.60 -22.29
C VAL A 84 10.33 31.45 -23.39
N ALA A 85 9.19 31.03 -23.95
CA ALA A 85 8.48 31.79 -24.96
C ALA A 85 8.00 33.15 -24.43
N SER A 86 7.49 33.18 -23.20
CA SER A 86 7.07 34.42 -22.53
C SER A 86 8.25 35.37 -22.29
N ALA A 87 9.39 34.86 -21.85
CA ALA A 87 10.61 35.63 -21.65
C ALA A 87 11.15 36.21 -22.98
N ARG A 88 11.06 35.44 -24.07
CA ARG A 88 11.39 35.90 -25.42
C ARG A 88 10.46 37.01 -25.89
N LEU A 89 9.15 36.85 -25.73
CA LEU A 89 8.15 37.87 -26.06
C LEU A 89 8.40 39.16 -25.27
N GLN A 90 8.65 39.04 -23.96
CA GLN A 90 8.94 40.19 -23.11
C GLN A 90 10.25 40.89 -23.54
N SER A 91 11.27 40.13 -23.93
CA SER A 91 12.52 40.68 -24.45
C SER A 91 12.30 41.42 -25.77
N LEU A 92 11.47 40.86 -26.67
CA LEU A 92 11.10 41.49 -27.94
C LEU A 92 10.34 42.81 -27.70
N ASP A 93 9.39 42.82 -26.78
CA ASP A 93 8.64 44.02 -26.41
C ASP A 93 9.55 45.09 -25.80
N ARG A 94 10.51 44.71 -24.95
CA ARG A 94 11.52 45.66 -24.43
C ARG A 94 12.38 46.26 -25.54
N VAL A 95 12.82 45.44 -26.50
CA VAL A 95 13.63 45.92 -27.65
C VAL A 95 12.80 46.86 -28.52
N LYS A 96 11.56 46.50 -28.85
CA LYS A 96 10.64 47.32 -29.65
C LYS A 96 10.37 48.68 -29.00
N ASN A 97 10.24 48.71 -27.67
CA ASN A 97 9.99 49.94 -26.91
C ASN A 97 11.28 50.68 -26.50
N SER A 98 12.46 50.19 -26.91
CA SER A 98 13.72 50.84 -26.58
C SER A 98 13.95 52.11 -27.41
N THR A 99 14.67 53.06 -26.82
CA THR A 99 15.07 54.32 -27.47
C THR A 99 15.88 54.07 -28.75
N VAL A 100 16.63 52.95 -28.81
CA VAL A 100 17.40 52.55 -30.00
C VAL A 100 16.48 52.19 -31.16
N ALA A 101 15.44 51.38 -30.94
CA ALA A 101 14.46 51.04 -31.97
C ALA A 101 13.65 52.27 -32.44
N SER A 102 13.38 53.21 -31.53
CA SER A 102 12.70 54.48 -31.83
C SER A 102 13.56 55.41 -32.71
N SER A 103 14.89 55.26 -32.67
CA SER A 103 15.84 56.00 -33.50
C SER A 103 16.15 55.34 -34.85
N MET A 104 15.62 54.14 -35.11
CA MET A 104 15.81 53.45 -36.40
C MET A 104 14.84 54.01 -37.46
N VAL A 105 15.38 54.42 -38.61
CA VAL A 105 14.59 54.85 -39.77
C VAL A 105 13.90 53.62 -40.39
N LYS A 106 12.58 53.70 -40.62
CA LYS A 106 11.81 52.67 -41.34
C LYS A 106 12.37 52.51 -42.75
N THR A 107 13.12 51.43 -42.99
CA THR A 107 13.42 50.99 -44.35
C THR A 107 12.30 50.07 -44.81
N SER A 108 11.48 50.54 -45.75
CA SER A 108 10.48 49.69 -46.40
C SER A 108 11.20 48.52 -47.07
N PRO A 109 10.71 47.27 -46.97
CA PRO A 109 11.19 46.19 -47.83
C PRO A 109 11.00 46.66 -49.27
N THR A 110 12.10 46.84 -49.99
CA THR A 110 12.02 47.06 -51.44
C THR A 110 11.87 45.67 -52.01
N ASP A 111 10.65 45.33 -52.45
CA ASP A 111 10.44 44.16 -53.28
C ASP A 111 11.33 44.29 -54.52
N THR A 112 12.41 43.51 -54.55
CA THR A 112 13.23 43.18 -55.72
C THR A 112 14.21 42.10 -55.23
N VAL A 113 14.30 40.92 -55.83
CA VAL A 113 14.49 40.65 -57.26
C VAL A 113 13.74 39.38 -57.68
N ASN A 114 13.28 39.43 -58.93
CA ASN A 114 12.71 38.39 -59.80
C ASN A 114 13.33 36.99 -59.67
#